data_AF-A0A6P8QSY2-F1
#
_entry.id   AF-A0A6P8QSY2-F1
#
_cell.length_a   1.000
_cell.length_b   1.000
_cell.length_c   1.000
_cell.angle_alpha   90.00
_cell.angle_beta   90.00
_cell.angle_gamma   90.00
#
_symmetry.space_group_name_H-M   'P 1'
#
loop_
_entity.id
_entity.type
_entity.pdbx_description
1 polymer ?
#
loop_
_entity_poly.entity_id
_entity_poly.type
_entity_poly.pdbx_seq_one_letter_code
_entity_poly.pdbx_strand_id
1 'polypeptide(L)'
;MLREWERCPRHLLVSERSNFQLERSRHAAAIRGHPFNCRVSFLIPECGALPDKLKSVIQNFGKYYLVKDLPIHEFVSHDFISIFIKKVVTIDLTDAAFLPDTKKHKRVLWALKENKPLTFDFLLAWHSTDVEVSTAMSYFSKLKMKEYEPRIASSILRDLHCPILQNSELQGKPEKSCSAHELFDWLGAVSNNVDCNNHSYSFISTYCCPQPSAVLSRACLCTLTGFILPEKIHHLLDHLCQYFDEPKLAPWVILMVHGFADSPVSWRESEHGFHKGGENLYSFVIFNNQDYWLQMAVGTNDDCPP
;
A
#
# COMPACT_ATOMS: atom_id res chain seq x y z
N MET A 1 2.17 25.07 26.62
CA MET A 1 0.88 25.61 26.15
C MET A 1 0.99 26.28 24.78
N LEU A 2 1.08 27.61 24.59
CA LEU A 2 1.06 28.20 23.22
C LEU A 2 2.08 27.58 22.23
N ARG A 3 3.35 27.41 22.64
CA ARG A 3 4.40 26.77 21.81
C ARG A 3 4.15 25.31 21.38
N GLU A 4 3.07 24.68 21.84
CA GLU A 4 2.68 23.32 21.43
C GLU A 4 1.61 23.34 20.34
N TRP A 5 0.96 24.49 20.12
CA TRP A 5 0.00 24.71 19.03
C TRP A 5 0.72 25.07 17.71
N GLU A 6 1.93 25.65 17.81
CA GLU A 6 2.81 26.01 16.69
C GLU A 6 3.70 24.82 16.24
N ARG A 7 3.64 23.68 16.93
CA ARG A 7 4.43 22.49 16.59
C ARG A 7 3.71 21.67 15.52
N CYS A 8 4.26 21.65 14.31
CA CYS A 8 3.89 20.65 13.31
C CYS A 8 4.04 19.23 13.89
N PRO A 9 3.13 18.29 13.57
CA PRO A 9 3.42 16.88 13.80
C PRO A 9 4.63 16.48 12.96
N ARG A 10 5.39 15.48 13.44
CA ARG A 10 6.51 14.94 12.68
C ARG A 10 5.94 13.96 11.66
N HIS A 11 6.06 14.27 10.38
CA HIS A 11 5.80 13.33 9.29
C HIS A 11 7.14 13.01 8.62
N LEU A 12 7.27 11.81 8.05
CA LEU A 12 8.49 11.40 7.34
C LEU A 12 8.15 10.90 5.94
N LEU A 13 8.74 11.53 4.93
CA LEU A 13 8.76 11.05 3.55
C LEU A 13 10.19 10.60 3.23
N VAL A 14 10.40 9.30 3.06
CA VAL A 14 11.62 8.75 2.46
C VAL A 14 11.46 8.82 0.94
N SER A 15 12.53 9.10 0.20
CA SER A 15 12.57 8.98 -1.25
C SER A 15 13.93 8.45 -1.69
N GLU A 16 13.93 7.26 -2.27
CA GLU A 16 15.10 6.51 -2.74
C GLU A 16 15.08 6.39 -4.26
N ARG A 17 16.27 6.22 -4.87
CA ARG A 17 16.43 5.88 -6.30
C ARG A 17 17.25 4.61 -6.42
N SER A 18 16.73 3.65 -7.18
CA SER A 18 17.39 2.38 -7.47
C SER A 18 16.99 1.90 -8.87
N ASN A 19 17.37 0.68 -9.25
CA ASN A 19 17.04 0.05 -10.52
C ASN A 19 16.53 -1.38 -10.26
N PHE A 20 15.59 -1.88 -11.05
CA PHE A 20 15.01 -3.22 -10.84
C PHE A 20 16.02 -4.35 -11.05
N GLN A 21 17.03 -4.14 -11.90
CA GLN A 21 18.02 -5.16 -12.30
C GLN A 21 19.22 -5.28 -11.33
N LEU A 22 19.27 -4.48 -10.25
CA LEU A 22 20.33 -4.56 -9.25
C LEU A 22 20.02 -5.65 -8.21
N GLU A 23 20.98 -6.55 -7.93
CA GLU A 23 20.84 -7.59 -6.88
C GLU A 23 20.51 -7.02 -5.49
N ARG A 24 20.92 -5.77 -5.22
CA ARG A 24 20.68 -5.04 -3.96
C ARG A 24 19.38 -4.23 -3.96
N SER A 25 18.56 -4.35 -5.00
CA SER A 25 17.31 -3.61 -5.18
C SER A 25 16.25 -4.07 -4.19
N ARG A 26 15.64 -3.14 -3.45
CA ARG A 26 14.74 -3.47 -2.33
C ARG A 26 13.26 -3.44 -2.68
N HIS A 27 12.88 -3.16 -3.93
CA HIS A 27 11.49 -3.02 -4.38
C HIS A 27 10.57 -4.15 -3.87
N ALA A 28 10.97 -5.41 -4.04
CA ALA A 28 10.19 -6.57 -3.60
C ALA A 28 10.13 -6.70 -2.05
N ALA A 29 11.18 -6.28 -1.35
CA ALA A 29 11.22 -6.27 0.12
C ALA A 29 10.37 -5.13 0.72
N ALA A 30 10.30 -3.98 0.05
CA ALA A 30 9.41 -2.88 0.43
C ALA A 30 7.93 -3.30 0.31
N ILE A 31 7.54 -3.91 -0.81
CA ILE A 31 6.16 -4.41 -1.00
C ILE A 31 5.79 -5.47 0.05
N ARG A 32 6.64 -6.48 0.27
CA ARG A 32 6.39 -7.50 1.32
C ARG A 32 6.38 -6.93 2.73
N GLY A 33 7.17 -5.88 2.98
CA GLY A 33 7.24 -5.17 4.25
C GLY A 33 6.02 -4.30 4.57
N HIS A 34 5.01 -4.24 3.71
CA HIS A 34 3.76 -3.49 3.90
C HIS A 34 2.54 -4.42 3.67
N PRO A 35 2.14 -5.21 4.68
CA PRO A 35 1.25 -6.35 4.50
C PRO A 35 -0.23 -5.98 4.26
N PHE A 36 -0.73 -4.94 4.92
CA PHE A 36 -2.16 -4.61 4.96
C PHE A 36 -2.53 -3.49 3.98
N ASN A 37 -2.84 -3.83 2.72
CA ASN A 37 -3.09 -2.87 1.64
C ASN A 37 -4.60 -2.66 1.39
N CYS A 38 -5.09 -1.41 1.42
CA CYS A 38 -6.51 -1.08 1.23
C CYS A 38 -6.83 -0.50 -0.18
N ARG A 39 -5.89 0.23 -0.77
CA ARG A 39 -6.05 0.90 -2.07
C ARG A 39 -4.76 0.81 -2.87
N VAL A 40 -4.86 0.33 -4.11
CA VAL A 40 -3.75 0.25 -5.06
C VAL A 40 -4.15 0.98 -6.33
N SER A 41 -3.39 1.99 -6.72
CA SER A 41 -3.67 2.86 -7.86
C SER A 41 -2.46 2.90 -8.78
N PHE A 42 -2.67 3.02 -10.09
CA PHE A 42 -1.58 3.28 -11.03
C PHE A 42 -1.99 4.29 -12.09
N LEU A 43 -1.01 5.10 -12.51
CA LEU A 43 -1.15 6.20 -13.45
C LEU A 43 -0.20 5.96 -14.63
N ILE A 44 -0.76 5.92 -15.83
CA ILE A 44 -0.01 5.77 -17.09
C ILE A 44 -0.23 7.04 -17.93
N PRO A 45 0.78 7.91 -18.08
CA PRO A 45 0.75 9.06 -18.98
C PRO A 45 0.66 8.67 -20.45
N GLU A 46 0.19 9.59 -21.30
CA GLU A 46 -0.08 9.37 -22.75
C GLU A 46 -0.77 8.03 -23.07
N CYS A 47 -1.72 7.65 -22.21
CA CYS A 47 -2.41 6.37 -22.26
C CYS A 47 -3.91 6.58 -22.44
N GLY A 48 -4.40 6.29 -23.66
CA GLY A 48 -5.80 6.53 -24.01
C GLY A 48 -6.81 5.51 -23.46
N ALA A 49 -6.35 4.30 -23.10
CA ALA A 49 -7.16 3.20 -22.57
C ALA A 49 -6.29 2.26 -21.73
N LEU A 50 -6.88 1.59 -20.73
CA LEU A 50 -6.19 0.62 -19.89
C LEU A 50 -5.64 -0.57 -20.73
N PRO A 51 -4.33 -0.85 -20.74
CA PRO A 51 -3.76 -1.95 -21.53
C PRO A 51 -4.27 -3.34 -21.11
N ASP A 52 -4.59 -4.20 -22.07
CA ASP A 52 -5.26 -5.49 -21.78
C ASP A 52 -4.43 -6.46 -20.92
N LYS A 53 -3.09 -6.41 -21.00
CA LYS A 53 -2.21 -7.14 -20.05
C LYS A 53 -2.52 -6.72 -18.61
N LEU A 54 -2.47 -5.41 -18.33
CA LEU A 54 -2.72 -4.86 -16.99
C LEU A 54 -4.17 -5.06 -16.54
N LYS A 55 -5.14 -4.94 -17.46
CA LYS A 55 -6.55 -5.27 -17.22
C LYS A 55 -6.73 -6.71 -16.75
N SER A 56 -6.08 -7.66 -17.42
CA SER A 56 -6.09 -9.08 -17.07
C SER A 56 -5.42 -9.31 -15.71
N VAL A 57 -4.32 -8.59 -15.41
CA VAL A 57 -3.65 -8.65 -14.10
C VAL A 57 -4.58 -8.18 -12.97
N ILE A 58 -5.21 -7.01 -13.09
CA ILE A 58 -6.05 -6.45 -12.01
C ILE A 58 -7.32 -7.26 -11.77
N GLN A 59 -7.89 -7.90 -12.81
CA GLN A 59 -9.01 -8.82 -12.66
C GLN A 59 -8.62 -10.11 -11.90
N ASN A 60 -7.34 -10.47 -11.90
CA ASN A 60 -6.78 -11.63 -11.19
C ASN A 60 -6.16 -11.28 -9.82
N PHE A 61 -6.51 -10.14 -9.22
CA PHE A 61 -6.15 -9.82 -7.83
C PHE A 61 -6.79 -10.78 -6.81
N GLY A 62 -7.86 -11.47 -7.21
CA GLY A 62 -8.51 -12.50 -6.40
C GLY A 62 -9.57 -11.94 -5.46
N LYS A 63 -9.91 -12.73 -4.45
CA LYS A 63 -11.03 -12.49 -3.53
C LYS A 63 -10.54 -12.33 -2.11
N TYR A 64 -11.30 -11.57 -1.33
CA TYR A 64 -11.13 -11.46 0.11
C TYR A 64 -12.47 -11.68 0.80
N TYR A 65 -12.42 -12.01 2.08
CA TYR A 65 -13.55 -12.53 2.83
C TYR A 65 -13.76 -11.75 4.12
N LEU A 66 -15.01 -11.40 4.42
CA LEU A 66 -15.40 -10.93 5.74
C LEU A 66 -15.96 -12.11 6.53
N VAL A 67 -15.41 -12.35 7.72
CA VAL A 67 -16.03 -13.23 8.72
C VAL A 67 -16.48 -12.36 9.88
N LYS A 68 -17.76 -12.47 10.27
CA LYS A 68 -18.31 -11.69 11.39
C LYS A 68 -18.27 -12.45 12.70
N ASP A 69 -18.11 -11.73 13.79
CA ASP A 69 -18.20 -12.23 15.17
C ASP A 69 -17.27 -13.44 15.44
N LEU A 70 -16.15 -13.55 14.71
CA LEU A 70 -15.26 -14.70 14.75
C LEU A 70 -14.39 -14.64 16.02
N PRO A 71 -14.37 -15.69 16.86
CA PRO A 71 -13.55 -15.69 18.06
C PRO A 71 -12.06 -15.66 17.73
N ILE A 72 -11.27 -14.86 18.46
CA ILE A 72 -9.81 -14.85 18.29
C ILE A 72 -9.25 -16.26 18.49
N HIS A 73 -9.81 -17.08 19.41
CA HIS A 73 -9.38 -18.45 19.67
C HIS A 73 -9.52 -19.43 18.48
N GLU A 74 -10.07 -19.02 17.35
CA GLU A 74 -10.02 -19.80 16.11
C GLU A 74 -8.65 -19.67 15.43
N PHE A 75 -8.23 -18.42 15.16
CA PHE A 75 -6.82 -18.10 14.83
C PHE A 75 -5.86 -18.53 15.93
N VAL A 76 -6.34 -18.44 17.17
CA VAL A 76 -5.63 -18.69 18.42
C VAL A 76 -6.10 -20.02 19.05
N SER A 77 -6.26 -21.02 18.18
CA SER A 77 -6.04 -22.43 18.54
C SER A 77 -4.53 -22.72 18.76
N HIS A 78 -3.74 -21.65 18.77
CA HIS A 78 -2.30 -21.50 18.89
C HIS A 78 -2.04 -20.06 19.46
N ASP A 79 -2.07 -19.89 20.80
CA ASP A 79 -1.73 -18.75 21.73
C ASP A 79 -1.81 -17.24 21.25
N PHE A 80 -1.74 -16.11 22.00
CA PHE A 80 -1.03 -15.66 23.21
C PHE A 80 -1.72 -14.41 23.91
N ILE A 81 -1.03 -13.71 24.82
CA ILE A 81 -1.53 -13.12 26.10
C ILE A 81 -2.10 -11.66 26.10
N SER A 82 -2.70 -11.25 27.23
CA SER A 82 -2.96 -9.84 27.66
C SER A 82 -2.54 -9.67 29.14
N ILE A 83 -2.22 -8.50 29.72
CA ILE A 83 -3.02 -7.27 29.92
C ILE A 83 -2.07 -6.09 30.36
N PHE A 84 -2.48 -4.84 30.09
CA PHE A 84 -1.95 -3.55 30.62
C PHE A 84 -0.45 -3.22 30.40
N ILE A 85 -0.16 -2.56 29.27
CA ILE A 85 0.00 -1.08 29.16
C ILE A 85 -0.47 -0.74 27.72
N LYS A 86 -0.35 0.50 27.22
CA LYS A 86 -0.41 0.77 25.77
C LYS A 86 0.79 0.09 25.08
N LYS A 87 0.64 -1.17 24.68
CA LYS A 87 1.65 -1.99 24.00
C LYS A 87 0.97 -3.08 23.15
N VAL A 88 1.51 -3.33 21.96
CA VAL A 88 1.20 -4.51 21.13
C VAL A 88 1.63 -5.80 21.85
N VAL A 89 0.92 -6.90 21.59
CA VAL A 89 1.33 -8.26 22.00
C VAL A 89 1.63 -9.09 20.76
N THR A 90 2.92 -9.28 20.48
CA THR A 90 3.40 -10.10 19.36
C THR A 90 3.26 -11.58 19.68
N ILE A 91 2.93 -12.38 18.66
CA ILE A 91 2.65 -13.80 18.79
C ILE A 91 3.28 -14.56 17.63
N ASP A 92 4.37 -15.28 17.90
CA ASP A 92 4.95 -16.20 16.92
C ASP A 92 4.22 -17.54 16.94
N LEU A 93 3.43 -17.79 15.88
CA LEU A 93 2.68 -19.04 15.67
C LEU A 93 3.57 -20.19 15.16
N THR A 94 4.81 -19.90 14.76
CA THR A 94 5.79 -20.83 14.16
C THR A 94 6.88 -21.29 15.13
N ASP A 95 7.00 -20.63 16.29
CA ASP A 95 7.92 -20.98 17.38
C ASP A 95 7.74 -22.45 17.83
N ALA A 96 8.83 -23.22 17.87
CA ALA A 96 8.82 -24.61 18.33
C ALA A 96 8.34 -24.76 19.79
N ALA A 97 8.48 -23.74 20.64
CA ALA A 97 7.94 -23.74 22.01
C ALA A 97 6.42 -23.50 22.08
N PHE A 98 5.76 -23.29 20.94
CA PHE A 98 4.35 -22.95 20.77
C PHE A 98 3.50 -24.07 20.15
N LEU A 99 4.15 -25.16 19.70
CA LEU A 99 3.53 -26.36 19.14
C LEU A 99 2.37 -26.92 20.02
N PRO A 100 1.47 -27.74 19.45
CA PRO A 100 0.36 -28.34 20.18
C PRO A 100 0.78 -28.99 21.51
N ASP A 101 -0.09 -28.92 22.51
CA ASP A 101 0.08 -29.49 23.84
C ASP A 101 1.21 -28.90 24.71
N THR A 102 2.02 -27.95 24.21
CA THR A 102 3.05 -27.26 24.99
C THR A 102 2.48 -26.41 26.14
N LYS A 103 3.31 -26.07 27.13
CA LYS A 103 2.94 -25.17 28.24
C LYS A 103 2.64 -23.73 27.78
N LYS A 104 3.19 -23.31 26.64
CA LYS A 104 2.84 -22.06 25.96
C LYS A 104 1.41 -22.21 25.43
N HIS A 105 1.23 -23.04 24.38
CA HIS A 105 -0.05 -23.40 23.73
C HIS A 105 -1.27 -23.60 24.64
N LYS A 106 -1.11 -24.28 25.79
CA LYS A 106 -2.22 -24.52 26.73
C LYS A 106 -2.63 -23.28 27.53
N ARG A 107 -1.73 -22.31 27.71
CA ARG A 107 -1.95 -21.15 28.58
C ARG A 107 -2.94 -20.16 27.98
N VAL A 108 -3.04 -20.03 26.65
CA VAL A 108 -3.80 -18.94 26.02
C VAL A 108 -4.87 -19.42 25.05
N LEU A 109 -4.79 -20.68 24.58
CA LEU A 109 -6.03 -21.40 24.28
C LEU A 109 -6.98 -21.36 25.49
N TRP A 110 -6.48 -21.46 26.73
CA TRP A 110 -7.27 -21.17 27.94
C TRP A 110 -7.65 -19.68 28.05
N ALA A 111 -6.70 -18.76 27.86
CA ALA A 111 -6.96 -17.35 28.15
C ALA A 111 -7.92 -16.65 27.17
N LEU A 112 -8.01 -17.13 25.93
CA LEU A 112 -8.96 -16.65 24.91
C LEU A 112 -10.15 -17.61 24.69
N LYS A 113 -9.99 -18.91 25.04
CA LYS A 113 -11.04 -19.92 25.25
C LYS A 113 -12.04 -19.55 26.35
N GLU A 114 -11.53 -19.41 27.56
CA GLU A 114 -12.31 -19.53 28.80
C GLU A 114 -12.24 -18.25 29.64
N ASN A 115 -11.04 -17.68 29.82
CA ASN A 115 -10.84 -16.53 30.69
C ASN A 115 -11.36 -15.21 30.10
N LYS A 116 -11.15 -15.00 28.80
CA LYS A 116 -11.65 -13.83 28.07
C LYS A 116 -11.94 -14.16 26.60
N PRO A 117 -13.11 -14.74 26.31
CA PRO A 117 -13.62 -14.84 24.95
C PRO A 117 -13.65 -13.45 24.29
N LEU A 118 -13.07 -13.35 23.09
CA LEU A 118 -13.00 -12.13 22.29
C LEU A 118 -13.42 -12.48 20.86
N THR A 119 -14.35 -11.72 20.30
CA THR A 119 -14.87 -11.88 18.93
C THR A 119 -14.69 -10.58 18.15
N PHE A 120 -14.34 -10.69 16.87
CA PHE A 120 -14.16 -9.55 15.97
C PHE A 120 -14.65 -9.86 14.56
N ASP A 121 -14.92 -8.81 13.78
CA ASP A 121 -15.06 -8.90 12.33
C ASP A 121 -13.66 -8.95 11.69
N PHE A 122 -13.36 -9.97 10.89
CA PHE A 122 -12.05 -10.15 10.24
C PHE A 122 -12.16 -10.04 8.71
N LEU A 123 -11.23 -9.29 8.12
CA LEU A 123 -10.91 -9.39 6.69
C LEU A 123 -9.82 -10.46 6.50
N LEU A 124 -10.12 -11.46 5.67
CA LEU A 124 -9.22 -12.57 5.36
C LEU A 124 -8.93 -12.65 3.87
N ALA A 125 -7.67 -12.82 3.53
CA ALA A 125 -7.20 -13.29 2.23
C ALA A 125 -5.92 -14.10 2.47
N TRP A 126 -5.61 -15.01 1.56
CA TRP A 126 -4.40 -15.84 1.64
C TRP A 126 -3.78 -15.99 0.25
N HIS A 127 -2.45 -15.93 0.18
CA HIS A 127 -1.71 -16.44 -0.96
C HIS A 127 -1.61 -17.97 -0.81
N SER A 128 -1.66 -18.72 -1.90
CA SER A 128 -1.65 -20.19 -1.85
C SER A 128 -0.89 -20.76 -3.03
N THR A 129 -0.09 -21.79 -2.76
CA THR A 129 0.26 -22.77 -3.81
C THR A 129 -0.90 -23.77 -3.98
N ASP A 130 -0.99 -24.44 -5.13
CA ASP A 130 -2.18 -25.24 -5.51
C ASP A 130 -2.55 -26.35 -4.51
N VAL A 131 -1.59 -26.87 -3.75
CA VAL A 131 -1.80 -27.94 -2.76
C VAL A 131 -2.56 -27.42 -1.53
N GLU A 132 -2.21 -26.23 -1.07
CA GLU A 132 -2.66 -25.66 0.22
C GLU A 132 -4.12 -25.17 0.17
N VAL A 133 -4.61 -24.81 -1.02
CA VAL A 133 -5.98 -24.33 -1.28
C VAL A 133 -7.00 -25.31 -0.70
N SER A 134 -6.77 -26.60 -0.89
CA SER A 134 -7.66 -27.68 -0.45
C SER A 134 -7.86 -27.70 1.07
N THR A 135 -6.77 -27.62 1.82
CA THR A 135 -6.77 -27.63 3.29
C THR A 135 -7.37 -26.34 3.86
N ALA A 136 -6.95 -25.18 3.35
CA ALA A 136 -7.47 -23.89 3.78
C ALA A 136 -9.00 -23.79 3.58
N MET A 137 -9.49 -24.11 2.37
CA MET A 137 -10.92 -24.12 2.08
C MET A 137 -11.70 -25.14 2.92
N SER A 138 -11.10 -26.28 3.29
CA SER A 138 -11.75 -27.26 4.17
C SER A 138 -11.98 -26.74 5.60
N TYR A 139 -11.09 -25.88 6.11
CA TYR A 139 -11.28 -25.19 7.39
C TYR A 139 -12.28 -24.04 7.23
N PHE A 140 -12.05 -23.16 6.24
CA PHE A 140 -12.87 -21.98 5.99
C PHE A 140 -14.33 -22.28 5.63
N SER A 141 -14.64 -23.43 5.02
CA SER A 141 -16.02 -23.88 4.76
C SER A 141 -16.90 -24.03 6.01
N LYS A 142 -16.30 -24.11 7.21
CA LYS A 142 -17.00 -24.18 8.50
C LYS A 142 -17.42 -22.81 9.01
N LEU A 143 -16.80 -21.73 8.51
CA LEU A 143 -17.06 -20.36 8.94
C LEU A 143 -18.11 -19.71 8.02
N LYS A 144 -18.93 -18.82 8.59
CA LYS A 144 -19.94 -18.06 7.82
C LYS A 144 -19.30 -16.86 7.12
N MET A 145 -18.49 -17.15 6.10
CA MET A 145 -17.71 -16.15 5.37
C MET A 145 -18.55 -15.49 4.28
N LYS A 146 -18.42 -14.16 4.12
CA LYS A 146 -18.94 -13.44 2.95
C LYS A 146 -17.78 -13.03 2.05
N GLU A 147 -17.82 -13.52 0.81
CA GLU A 147 -16.85 -13.20 -0.24
C GLU A 147 -17.04 -11.79 -0.82
N TYR A 148 -15.92 -11.17 -1.20
CA TYR A 148 -15.84 -9.89 -1.90
C TYR A 148 -14.71 -9.92 -2.93
N GLU A 149 -14.88 -9.13 -3.99
CA GLU A 149 -13.84 -8.83 -4.98
C GLU A 149 -13.39 -7.36 -4.82
N PRO A 150 -12.11 -7.02 -5.07
CA PRO A 150 -11.66 -5.64 -5.07
C PRO A 150 -12.43 -4.79 -6.09
N ARG A 151 -12.98 -3.66 -5.64
CA ARG A 151 -13.65 -2.71 -6.53
C ARG A 151 -12.62 -2.05 -7.43
N ILE A 152 -12.66 -2.37 -8.72
CA ILE A 152 -11.86 -1.71 -9.76
C ILE A 152 -12.61 -0.47 -10.26
N ALA A 153 -11.92 0.67 -10.28
CA ALA A 153 -12.31 1.88 -10.99
C ALA A 153 -11.21 2.28 -11.98
N SER A 154 -11.58 2.82 -13.13
CA SER A 154 -10.63 3.42 -14.08
C SER A 154 -11.21 4.66 -14.74
N SER A 155 -10.34 5.64 -14.98
CA SER A 155 -10.67 6.90 -15.61
C SER A 155 -9.59 7.29 -16.61
N ILE A 156 -9.98 8.05 -17.64
CA ILE A 156 -9.06 8.70 -18.57
C ILE A 156 -9.09 10.19 -18.25
N LEU A 157 -8.06 10.63 -17.55
CA LEU A 157 -7.78 12.05 -17.36
C LEU A 157 -7.37 12.65 -18.72
N ARG A 158 -7.68 13.92 -18.94
CA ARG A 158 -7.35 14.66 -20.17
C ARG A 158 -6.61 15.93 -19.81
N ASP A 159 -5.80 16.41 -20.75
CA ASP A 159 -5.13 17.72 -20.67
C ASP A 159 -4.37 17.90 -19.33
N LEU A 160 -3.75 16.80 -18.88
CA LEU A 160 -3.18 16.68 -17.54
C LEU A 160 -1.80 17.34 -17.50
N HIS A 161 -1.66 18.40 -16.72
CA HIS A 161 -0.35 18.98 -16.39
C HIS A 161 0.44 18.00 -15.52
N CYS A 162 1.47 17.38 -16.09
CA CYS A 162 2.39 16.46 -15.41
C CYS A 162 3.76 17.11 -15.15
N PRO A 163 4.35 16.94 -13.94
CA PRO A 163 5.73 17.29 -13.64
C PRO A 163 6.74 16.63 -14.59
N ILE A 164 7.73 17.38 -15.05
CA ILE A 164 8.87 16.85 -15.82
C ILE A 164 9.91 16.30 -14.83
N LEU A 165 10.33 15.05 -15.02
CA LEU A 165 11.24 14.34 -14.12
C LEU A 165 12.56 13.98 -14.81
N GLN A 166 13.65 13.94 -14.06
CA GLN A 166 14.92 13.30 -14.46
C GLN A 166 15.19 12.16 -13.48
N ASN A 167 15.18 10.91 -13.94
CA ASN A 167 15.36 9.71 -13.10
C ASN A 167 16.57 9.78 -12.15
N SER A 168 17.65 10.42 -12.57
CA SER A 168 18.87 10.61 -11.79
C SER A 168 18.74 11.61 -10.63
N GLU A 169 17.74 12.51 -10.62
CA GLU A 169 17.71 13.71 -9.75
C GLU A 169 16.50 13.73 -8.80
N LEU A 170 16.58 13.00 -7.68
CA LEU A 170 15.52 12.97 -6.65
C LEU A 170 15.14 14.35 -6.10
N GLN A 171 16.10 15.28 -6.02
CA GLN A 171 15.89 16.65 -5.53
C GLN A 171 15.44 17.61 -6.65
N GLY A 172 15.22 17.10 -7.86
CA GLY A 172 14.98 17.91 -9.04
C GLY A 172 16.21 18.69 -9.50
N LYS A 173 16.01 19.56 -10.49
CA LYS A 173 16.97 20.57 -10.96
C LYS A 173 16.21 21.84 -11.30
N PRO A 174 16.64 23.02 -10.81
CA PRO A 174 16.02 24.30 -11.15
C PRO A 174 15.77 24.43 -12.66
N GLU A 175 14.54 24.80 -13.01
CA GLU A 175 14.07 25.01 -14.40
C GLU A 175 14.12 23.77 -15.32
N LYS A 176 14.51 22.58 -14.83
CA LYS A 176 14.81 21.40 -15.67
C LYS A 176 14.12 20.10 -15.27
N SER A 177 13.76 19.93 -14.00
CA SER A 177 12.94 18.81 -13.52
C SER A 177 12.49 19.03 -12.08
N CYS A 178 11.25 18.66 -11.78
CA CYS A 178 10.70 18.69 -10.43
C CYS A 178 11.37 17.62 -9.53
N SER A 179 11.30 17.84 -8.22
CA SER A 179 11.74 16.88 -7.21
C SER A 179 10.74 15.73 -7.00
N ALA A 180 11.21 14.66 -6.38
CA ALA A 180 10.37 13.57 -5.92
C ALA A 180 9.32 14.03 -4.90
N HIS A 181 9.63 15.03 -4.06
CA HIS A 181 8.68 15.55 -3.07
C HIS A 181 7.50 16.28 -3.70
N GLU A 182 7.77 17.16 -4.68
CA GLU A 182 6.73 17.87 -5.44
C GLU A 182 5.84 16.90 -6.23
N LEU A 183 6.43 15.86 -6.83
CA LEU A 183 5.69 14.81 -7.51
C LEU A 183 4.76 14.05 -6.55
N PHE A 184 5.24 13.71 -5.34
CA PHE A 184 4.48 12.96 -4.34
C PHE A 184 3.22 13.71 -3.89
N ASP A 185 3.33 15.01 -3.68
CA ASP A 185 2.21 15.88 -3.34
C ASP A 185 1.22 16.02 -4.51
N TRP A 186 1.72 16.26 -5.73
CA TRP A 186 0.91 16.30 -6.95
C TRP A 186 0.16 14.98 -7.22
N LEU A 187 0.76 13.83 -6.93
CA LEU A 187 0.08 12.53 -7.00
C LEU A 187 -1.11 12.44 -6.02
N GLY A 188 -1.00 13.08 -4.85
CA GLY A 188 -2.10 13.25 -3.91
C GLY A 188 -3.26 14.05 -4.52
N ALA A 189 -2.96 15.16 -5.18
CA ALA A 189 -3.96 15.98 -5.88
C ALA A 189 -4.65 15.19 -7.02
N VAL A 190 -3.87 14.59 -7.93
CA VAL A 190 -4.38 13.81 -9.07
C VAL A 190 -5.22 12.62 -8.63
N SER A 191 -4.79 11.88 -7.61
CA SER A 191 -5.52 10.70 -7.10
C SER A 191 -6.87 11.02 -6.45
N ASN A 192 -7.11 12.29 -6.12
CA ASN A 192 -8.38 12.78 -5.58
C ASN A 192 -9.15 13.66 -6.59
N ASN A 193 -8.70 13.76 -7.85
CA ASN A 193 -9.26 14.62 -8.91
C ASN A 193 -9.28 16.13 -8.55
N VAL A 194 -8.25 16.61 -7.84
CA VAL A 194 -8.09 18.03 -7.52
C VAL A 194 -7.53 18.78 -8.74
N ASP A 195 -8.23 19.83 -9.17
CA ASP A 195 -7.75 20.69 -10.25
C ASP A 195 -6.54 21.54 -9.79
N CYS A 196 -5.49 21.53 -10.61
CA CYS A 196 -4.20 22.20 -10.38
C CYS A 196 -4.01 23.45 -11.28
N ASN A 197 -5.06 23.86 -12.01
CA ASN A 197 -5.01 24.95 -13.00
C ASN A 197 -5.01 26.38 -12.42
N ASN A 198 -5.15 26.55 -11.09
CA ASN A 198 -5.17 27.87 -10.41
C ASN A 198 -6.16 28.89 -11.03
N HIS A 199 -7.31 28.40 -11.51
CA HIS A 199 -8.37 29.26 -12.04
C HIS A 199 -9.13 29.97 -10.90
N SER A 200 -9.16 31.30 -10.94
CA SER A 200 -9.97 32.12 -10.01
C SER A 200 -11.45 32.09 -10.41
N TYR A 201 -12.29 31.48 -9.57
CA TYR A 201 -13.75 31.50 -9.69
C TYR A 201 -14.34 32.36 -8.55
N SER A 202 -15.34 31.85 -7.82
CA SER A 202 -15.83 32.45 -6.57
C SER A 202 -14.90 32.20 -5.36
N PHE A 203 -13.84 31.42 -5.55
CA PHE A 203 -12.79 31.11 -4.59
C PHE A 203 -11.43 31.04 -5.32
N ILE A 204 -10.35 31.06 -4.54
CA ILE A 204 -8.97 30.92 -5.04
C ILE A 204 -8.45 29.55 -4.57
N SER A 205 -8.05 28.70 -5.50
CA SER A 205 -7.21 27.52 -5.21
C SER A 205 -5.76 27.89 -5.48
N THR A 206 -4.95 28.04 -4.43
CA THR A 206 -3.52 28.34 -4.58
C THR A 206 -2.69 27.12 -4.97
N TYR A 207 -3.32 25.96 -5.19
CA TYR A 207 -2.65 24.73 -5.57
C TYR A 207 -2.35 24.71 -7.08
N CYS A 208 -1.10 24.46 -7.43
CA CYS A 208 -0.56 24.53 -8.78
C CYS A 208 0.20 23.25 -9.11
N CYS A 209 0.22 22.84 -10.38
CA CYS A 209 1.12 21.77 -10.81
C CYS A 209 2.60 22.21 -10.67
N PRO A 210 3.49 21.38 -10.08
CA PRO A 210 4.93 21.66 -9.99
C PRO A 210 5.59 21.97 -11.33
N GLN A 211 6.61 22.85 -11.34
CA GLN A 211 7.27 23.31 -12.57
C GLN A 211 8.76 22.92 -12.63
N PRO A 212 9.28 22.54 -13.81
CA PRO A 212 8.61 22.58 -15.12
C PRO A 212 7.63 21.41 -15.36
N SER A 213 6.50 21.72 -15.99
CA SER A 213 5.44 20.76 -16.33
C SER A 213 5.23 20.64 -17.85
N ALA A 214 4.59 19.55 -18.28
CA ALA A 214 4.09 19.35 -19.64
C ALA A 214 2.60 18.97 -19.59
N VAL A 215 1.80 19.49 -20.52
CA VAL A 215 0.40 19.08 -20.70
C VAL A 215 0.37 17.80 -21.51
N LEU A 216 -0.19 16.73 -20.94
CA LEU A 216 -0.30 15.43 -21.59
C LEU A 216 -1.76 15.17 -22.01
N SER A 217 -1.94 14.66 -23.22
CA SER A 217 -3.24 14.62 -23.89
C SER A 217 -4.25 13.77 -23.12
N ARG A 218 -3.79 12.59 -22.64
CA ARG A 218 -4.59 11.58 -21.95
C ARG A 218 -3.71 10.84 -20.94
N ALA A 219 -4.21 10.60 -19.74
CA ALA A 219 -3.57 9.69 -18.79
C ALA A 219 -4.59 8.67 -18.26
N CYS A 220 -4.21 7.40 -18.21
CA CYS A 220 -5.04 6.35 -17.65
C CYS A 220 -4.73 6.20 -16.16
N LEU A 221 -5.70 6.56 -15.32
CA LEU A 221 -5.68 6.29 -13.88
C LEU A 221 -6.56 5.06 -13.61
N CYS A 222 -6.02 4.06 -12.93
CA CYS A 222 -6.78 2.94 -12.41
C CYS A 222 -6.60 2.84 -10.89
N THR A 223 -7.62 2.38 -10.18
CA THR A 223 -7.64 2.24 -8.73
C THR A 223 -8.44 1.01 -8.32
N LEU A 224 -7.80 0.12 -7.57
CA LEU A 224 -8.41 -1.00 -6.87
C LEU A 224 -8.68 -0.58 -5.42
N THR A 225 -9.83 -0.98 -4.86
CA THR A 225 -10.16 -0.79 -3.43
C THR A 225 -10.68 -2.10 -2.85
N GLY A 226 -10.09 -2.58 -1.75
CA GLY A 226 -10.47 -3.86 -1.12
C GLY A 226 -9.47 -4.25 -0.03
N PHE A 227 -9.32 -5.56 0.22
CA PHE A 227 -8.20 -6.08 0.99
C PHE A 227 -7.23 -6.76 0.02
N ILE A 228 -6.02 -6.23 -0.11
CA ILE A 228 -5.10 -6.54 -1.21
C ILE A 228 -3.79 -7.15 -0.68
N LEU A 229 -3.43 -8.31 -1.22
CA LEU A 229 -2.22 -9.06 -0.87
C LEU A 229 -0.96 -8.47 -1.53
N PRO A 230 0.18 -8.34 -0.82
CA PRO A 230 1.40 -7.75 -1.36
C PRO A 230 1.98 -8.53 -2.55
N GLU A 231 1.76 -9.84 -2.65
CA GLU A 231 2.20 -10.66 -3.80
C GLU A 231 1.50 -10.24 -5.09
N LYS A 232 0.22 -9.82 -5.01
CA LYS A 232 -0.53 -9.29 -6.16
C LYS A 232 -0.02 -7.91 -6.59
N ILE A 233 0.44 -7.11 -5.63
CA ILE A 233 1.06 -5.80 -5.89
C ILE A 233 2.43 -5.99 -6.54
N HIS A 234 3.24 -6.94 -6.08
CA HIS A 234 4.52 -7.29 -6.71
C HIS A 234 4.31 -7.74 -8.16
N HIS A 235 3.37 -8.65 -8.41
CA HIS A 235 3.03 -9.11 -9.76
C HIS A 235 2.51 -7.97 -10.67
N LEU A 236 1.80 -6.98 -10.11
CA LEU A 236 1.41 -5.77 -10.84
C LEU A 236 2.61 -4.85 -11.13
N LEU A 237 3.52 -4.66 -10.17
CA LEU A 237 4.76 -3.93 -10.37
C LEU A 237 5.57 -4.54 -11.51
N ASP A 238 5.75 -5.87 -11.53
CA ASP A 238 6.49 -6.57 -12.58
C ASP A 238 5.89 -6.29 -13.97
N HIS A 239 4.55 -6.28 -14.09
CA HIS A 239 3.84 -5.94 -15.33
C HIS A 239 3.88 -4.44 -15.69
N LEU A 240 4.10 -3.55 -14.72
CA LEU A 240 4.35 -2.13 -14.95
C LEU A 240 5.81 -1.86 -15.36
N CYS A 241 6.77 -2.67 -14.93
CA CYS A 241 8.14 -2.65 -15.44
C CYS A 241 8.20 -3.17 -16.89
N GLN A 242 7.50 -4.28 -17.18
CA GLN A 242 7.32 -4.83 -18.53
C GLN A 242 6.49 -3.94 -19.47
N TYR A 243 5.86 -2.88 -18.96
CA TYR A 243 5.18 -1.89 -19.82
C TYR A 243 6.17 -1.22 -20.78
N PHE A 244 7.46 -1.14 -20.43
CA PHE A 244 8.51 -0.50 -21.22
C PHE A 244 9.33 -1.45 -22.12
N ASP A 245 9.02 -2.75 -22.14
CA ASP A 245 9.66 -3.72 -23.06
C ASP A 245 9.48 -3.34 -24.55
N GLU A 246 8.39 -2.62 -24.83
CA GLU A 246 8.01 -2.08 -26.13
C GLU A 246 8.02 -0.55 -26.06
N PRO A 247 8.52 0.21 -27.06
CA PRO A 247 8.55 1.67 -27.02
C PRO A 247 7.20 2.32 -26.64
N LYS A 248 7.25 3.36 -25.80
CA LYS A 248 6.08 4.11 -25.30
C LYS A 248 6.27 5.61 -25.42
N LEU A 249 5.15 6.34 -25.47
CA LEU A 249 5.10 7.80 -25.33
C LEU A 249 5.19 8.24 -23.86
N ALA A 250 4.81 7.38 -22.92
CA ALA A 250 4.94 7.63 -21.49
C ALA A 250 6.43 7.74 -21.09
N PRO A 251 6.87 8.83 -20.42
CA PRO A 251 8.25 8.94 -19.92
C PRO A 251 8.49 8.10 -18.66
N TRP A 252 7.42 7.84 -17.90
CA TRP A 252 7.37 7.06 -16.68
C TRP A 252 5.96 6.51 -16.49
N VAL A 253 5.79 5.49 -15.63
CA VAL A 253 4.49 5.09 -15.07
C VAL A 253 4.58 5.06 -13.55
N ILE A 254 3.46 5.25 -12.86
CA ILE A 254 3.46 5.35 -11.39
C ILE A 254 2.51 4.32 -10.79
N LEU A 255 2.99 3.63 -9.75
CA LEU A 255 2.22 2.77 -8.86
C LEU A 255 2.14 3.46 -7.49
N MET A 256 0.96 3.47 -6.88
CA MET A 256 0.67 4.05 -5.56
C MET A 256 -0.09 3.02 -4.74
N VAL A 257 0.30 2.86 -3.48
CA VAL A 257 -0.27 1.87 -2.57
C VAL A 257 -0.52 2.52 -1.22
N HIS A 258 -1.74 2.39 -0.71
CA HIS A 258 -2.12 2.83 0.61
C HIS A 258 -2.51 1.62 1.46
N GLY A 259 -1.93 1.56 2.65
CA GLY A 259 -2.31 0.64 3.70
C GLY A 259 -3.59 1.06 4.41
N PHE A 260 -4.00 0.25 5.38
CA PHE A 260 -5.06 0.63 6.31
C PHE A 260 -4.52 1.65 7.32
N ALA A 261 -5.26 2.75 7.51
CA ALA A 261 -4.92 3.80 8.48
C ALA A 261 -5.21 3.39 9.92
N ASP A 262 -6.00 2.33 10.11
CA ASP A 262 -6.35 1.67 11.38
C ASP A 262 -5.60 0.34 11.57
N SER A 263 -4.57 0.08 10.75
CA SER A 263 -3.74 -1.12 10.90
C SER A 263 -2.97 -1.09 12.23
N PRO A 264 -2.82 -2.22 12.94
CA PRO A 264 -2.04 -2.27 14.19
C PRO A 264 -0.52 -2.29 13.94
N VAL A 265 -0.08 -2.74 12.77
CA VAL A 265 1.33 -2.77 12.35
C VAL A 265 1.46 -2.30 10.90
N SER A 266 2.49 -1.52 10.61
CA SER A 266 2.75 -0.94 9.30
C SER A 266 4.02 -1.57 8.69
N TRP A 267 5.03 -0.76 8.43
CA TRP A 267 6.29 -1.15 7.83
C TRP A 267 7.04 -2.16 8.70
N ARG A 268 7.42 -3.29 8.11
CA ARG A 268 8.27 -4.32 8.75
C ARG A 268 7.68 -4.90 10.05
N GLU A 269 6.35 -4.94 10.16
CA GLU A 269 5.62 -5.39 11.36
C GLU A 269 5.79 -4.50 12.62
N SER A 270 6.35 -3.29 12.46
CA SER A 270 6.42 -2.29 13.54
C SER A 270 5.05 -1.71 13.89
N GLU A 271 4.85 -1.32 15.16
CA GLU A 271 3.60 -0.73 15.68
C GLU A 271 3.23 0.57 14.92
N HIS A 272 2.07 0.59 14.27
CA HIS A 272 1.61 1.75 13.50
C HIS A 272 1.06 2.84 14.43
N GLY A 273 1.48 4.08 14.23
CA GLY A 273 1.13 5.23 15.07
C GLY A 273 -0.31 5.77 14.93
N PHE A 274 -1.28 4.96 14.51
CA PHE A 274 -2.60 5.36 13.99
C PHE A 274 -3.37 6.37 14.86
N HIS A 275 -3.22 6.30 16.19
CA HIS A 275 -3.78 7.25 17.15
C HIS A 275 -3.25 8.71 17.03
N LYS A 276 -2.26 8.97 16.17
CA LYS A 276 -1.59 10.29 16.02
C LYS A 276 -1.30 10.66 14.55
N GLY A 277 -1.31 9.71 13.64
CA GLY A 277 -1.03 9.87 12.21
C GLY A 277 -1.25 8.54 11.51
N GLY A 278 -1.85 8.56 10.31
CA GLY A 278 -2.23 7.37 9.54
C GLY A 278 -1.42 7.19 8.25
N GLU A 279 -0.20 7.74 8.20
CA GLU A 279 0.69 7.69 7.05
C GLU A 279 1.28 6.28 6.89
N ASN A 280 0.54 5.46 6.14
CA ASN A 280 0.87 4.09 5.80
C ASN A 280 0.71 3.94 4.27
N LEU A 281 1.64 4.51 3.48
CA LEU A 281 1.54 4.49 2.02
C LEU A 281 2.90 4.61 1.32
N TYR A 282 2.99 4.10 0.09
CA TYR A 282 4.17 4.24 -0.77
C TYR A 282 3.81 4.44 -2.24
N SER A 283 4.78 4.94 -3.01
CA SER A 283 4.74 4.98 -4.47
C SER A 283 6.03 4.43 -5.10
N PHE A 284 5.88 3.85 -6.29
CA PHE A 284 6.97 3.61 -7.23
C PHE A 284 6.76 4.49 -8.46
N VAL A 285 7.78 5.29 -8.80
CA VAL A 285 7.89 5.98 -10.09
C VAL A 285 8.81 5.14 -10.96
N ILE A 286 8.28 4.56 -12.03
CA ILE A 286 8.94 3.54 -12.85
C ILE A 286 9.35 4.20 -14.17
N PHE A 287 10.65 4.25 -14.46
CA PHE A 287 11.20 4.85 -15.67
C PHE A 287 11.50 3.80 -16.74
N ASN A 288 11.51 4.24 -18.01
CA ASN A 288 11.72 3.35 -19.16
C ASN A 288 13.08 2.63 -19.19
N ASN A 289 14.08 3.09 -18.43
CA ASN A 289 15.41 2.49 -18.32
C ASN A 289 15.56 1.53 -17.12
N GLN A 290 14.45 1.02 -16.57
CA GLN A 290 14.41 0.15 -15.37
C GLN A 290 14.86 0.82 -14.07
N ASP A 291 15.14 2.14 -14.06
CA ASP A 291 15.27 2.90 -12.82
C ASP A 291 13.90 3.09 -12.18
N TYR A 292 13.89 3.23 -10.85
CA TYR A 292 12.72 3.70 -10.11
C TYR A 292 13.06 4.69 -9.00
N TRP A 293 12.08 5.53 -8.68
CA TRP A 293 11.99 6.16 -7.36
C TRP A 293 11.05 5.36 -6.49
N LEU A 294 11.45 5.05 -5.25
CA LEU A 294 10.60 4.51 -4.21
C LEU A 294 10.37 5.61 -3.18
N GLN A 295 9.11 5.96 -2.94
CA GLN A 295 8.73 6.96 -1.95
C GLN A 295 7.87 6.31 -0.88
N MET A 296 8.19 6.53 0.39
CA MET A 296 7.50 5.91 1.53
C MET A 296 7.14 7.00 2.52
N ALA A 297 5.84 7.23 2.73
CA ALA A 297 5.36 8.12 3.77
C ALA A 297 5.01 7.30 5.02
N VAL A 298 5.54 7.77 6.14
CA VAL A 298 5.67 7.02 7.39
C VAL A 298 5.17 7.88 8.54
N GLY A 299 4.32 7.29 9.39
CA GLY A 299 3.66 7.97 10.49
C GLY A 299 4.62 8.51 11.56
N THR A 300 4.14 9.46 12.36
CA THR A 300 4.92 10.18 13.38
C THR A 300 5.69 9.31 14.38
N ASN A 301 5.22 8.08 14.60
CA ASN A 301 5.73 7.17 15.63
C ASN A 301 6.10 5.79 15.05
N ASP A 302 6.05 5.65 13.72
CA ASP A 302 6.36 4.42 13.00
C ASP A 302 7.87 4.28 12.79
N ASP A 303 8.36 3.05 12.67
CA ASP A 303 9.75 2.81 12.28
C ASP A 303 9.96 3.09 10.79
N CYS A 304 11.09 3.71 10.48
CA CYS A 304 11.46 4.04 9.11
C CYS A 304 12.03 2.80 8.39
N PRO A 305 11.51 2.39 7.23
CA PRO A 305 12.22 1.49 6.33
C PRO A 305 13.53 2.18 5.84
N PRO A 306 14.67 1.46 5.80
CA PRO A 306 15.98 1.94 5.37
C PRO A 306 16.45 1.31 4.04
#